data_AF-A0A538I5E6-F1
#
_entry.id   AF-A0A538I5E6-F1
#
_cell.length_a   1.000
_cell.length_b   1.000
_cell.length_c   1.000
_cell.angle_alpha   90.00
_cell.angle_beta   90.00
_cell.angle_gamma   90.00
#
_symmetry.space_group_name_H-M   'P 1'
#
loop_
_entity.id
_entity.type
_entity.pdbx_description
1 polymer ?
#
loop_
_entity_poly.entity_id
_entity_poly.type
_entity_poly.pdbx_seq_one_letter_code
_entity_poly.pdbx_strand_id
1 'polypeptide(L)'
;MRHNDSRGGRDVFTRALGGNRYGVEHATAVRIARNDAIFRDANERIRDRAADHDVTESIPFLCECAEPSCTTIVRLPLAEYERIRANPTWFFNATGHSAVAGPWATPVESHPGYEVVVKRGLAAEVVKEADPRSRT
;
A
#
# COMPACT_ATOMS: atom_id res chain seq x y z
N MET A 1 4.44 -22.77 -51.65
CA MET A 1 5.48 -21.84 -51.19
C MET A 1 4.82 -20.81 -50.28
N ARG A 2 5.11 -20.91 -48.96
CA ARG A 2 4.99 -19.93 -47.85
C ARG A 2 3.66 -19.17 -47.70
N HIS A 3 2.78 -19.58 -46.77
CA HIS A 3 2.78 -19.38 -45.31
C HIS A 3 2.13 -18.05 -44.84
N ASN A 4 1.00 -18.27 -44.15
CA ASN A 4 0.35 -17.48 -43.11
C ASN A 4 1.33 -16.69 -42.23
N ASP A 5 1.02 -15.43 -41.90
CA ASP A 5 1.57 -14.81 -40.69
C ASP A 5 0.64 -13.75 -40.06
N SER A 6 -0.05 -14.19 -39.00
CA SER A 6 -0.14 -13.59 -37.66
C SER A 6 0.00 -12.07 -37.52
N ARG A 7 -1.13 -11.41 -37.23
CA ARG A 7 -1.14 -10.07 -36.62
C ARG A 7 -0.76 -10.20 -35.13
N GLY A 8 0.52 -10.10 -34.84
CA GLY A 8 1.07 -9.95 -33.49
C GLY A 8 0.83 -8.55 -32.93
N GLY A 9 0.57 -8.51 -31.62
CA GLY A 9 0.19 -7.32 -30.84
C GLY A 9 1.21 -6.18 -30.91
N ARG A 10 0.69 -4.96 -30.76
CA ARG A 10 1.49 -3.75 -30.61
C ARG A 10 2.04 -3.71 -29.19
N ASP A 11 3.31 -4.09 -29.03
CA ASP A 11 4.11 -3.75 -27.87
C ASP A 11 4.20 -2.23 -27.74
N VAL A 12 3.49 -1.68 -26.76
CA VAL A 12 3.56 -0.27 -26.37
C VAL A 12 4.70 -0.07 -25.39
N PHE A 13 5.91 -0.48 -25.77
CA PHE A 13 7.12 -0.14 -25.05
C PHE A 13 8.22 0.07 -26.08
N THR A 14 8.48 1.33 -26.40
CA THR A 14 9.83 1.94 -26.42
C THR A 14 9.78 3.23 -27.26
N ARG A 15 9.99 4.39 -26.62
CA ARG A 15 10.76 5.46 -27.26
C ARG A 15 11.51 6.27 -26.21
N ALA A 16 12.83 6.31 -26.43
CA ALA A 16 13.86 6.84 -25.56
C ALA A 16 13.88 8.38 -25.51
N LEU A 17 14.14 8.93 -24.31
CA LEU A 17 15.26 9.83 -23.93
C LEU A 17 14.93 10.52 -22.58
N GLY A 18 14.94 9.71 -21.51
CA GLY A 18 14.74 10.11 -20.09
C GLY A 18 15.03 8.96 -19.09
N GLY A 19 15.75 7.94 -19.56
CA GLY A 19 15.50 6.53 -19.23
C GLY A 19 16.26 5.91 -18.06
N ASN A 20 16.70 6.68 -17.06
CA ASN A 20 17.23 6.09 -15.81
C ASN A 20 16.39 6.52 -14.61
N ARG A 21 16.12 7.83 -14.46
CA ARG A 21 15.39 8.37 -13.31
C ARG A 21 13.95 7.87 -13.24
N TYR A 22 13.23 7.85 -14.36
CA TYR A 22 11.85 7.37 -14.41
C TYR A 22 11.74 5.88 -14.07
N GLY A 23 12.68 5.05 -14.54
CA GLY A 23 12.72 3.62 -14.21
C GLY A 23 13.06 3.37 -12.74
N VAL A 24 14.00 4.13 -12.17
CA VAL A 24 14.37 4.05 -10.74
C VAL A 24 13.23 4.53 -9.83
N GLU A 25 12.55 5.61 -10.19
CA GLU A 25 11.38 6.13 -9.48
C GLU A 25 10.23 5.10 -9.48
N HIS A 26 9.96 4.50 -10.65
CA HIS A 26 8.96 3.44 -10.80
C HIS A 26 9.29 2.22 -9.91
N ALA A 27 10.55 1.74 -9.94
CA ALA A 27 10.99 0.64 -9.09
C ALA A 27 10.87 0.97 -7.59
N THR A 28 11.16 2.22 -7.22
CA THR A 28 11.06 2.71 -5.83
C THR A 28 9.60 2.75 -5.36
N ALA A 29 8.70 3.32 -6.17
CA ALA A 29 7.27 3.36 -5.88
C ALA A 29 6.68 1.96 -5.73
N VAL A 30 7.03 1.02 -6.63
CA VAL A 30 6.58 -0.37 -6.55
C VAL A 30 7.09 -1.05 -5.28
N ARG A 31 8.35 -0.83 -4.89
CA ARG A 31 8.89 -1.38 -3.64
C ARG A 31 8.18 -0.84 -2.41
N ILE A 32 7.95 0.48 -2.34
CA ILE A 32 7.20 1.12 -1.26
C ILE A 32 5.81 0.50 -1.15
N ALA A 33 5.06 0.47 -2.26
CA ALA A 33 3.71 -0.07 -2.29
C ALA A 33 3.65 -1.55 -1.88
N ARG A 34 4.63 -2.37 -2.28
CA ARG A 34 4.71 -3.78 -1.86
C ARG A 34 4.96 -3.93 -0.37
N ASN A 35 5.86 -3.13 0.19
CA ASN A 35 6.11 -3.15 1.63
C ASN A 35 4.85 -2.76 2.41
N ASP A 36 4.17 -1.69 1.98
CA ASP A 36 2.92 -1.25 2.59
C ASP A 36 1.83 -2.35 2.52
N ALA A 37 1.69 -3.01 1.36
CA ALA A 37 0.71 -4.07 1.15
C ALA A 37 0.94 -5.30 2.05
N ILE A 38 2.20 -5.66 2.33
CA ILE A 38 2.53 -6.76 3.25
C ILE A 38 1.97 -6.51 4.65
N PHE A 39 2.13 -5.28 5.17
CA PHE A 39 1.60 -4.92 6.49
C PHE A 39 0.07 -4.84 6.48
N ARG A 40 -0.54 -4.35 5.40
CA ARG A 40 -2.00 -4.41 5.23
C ARG A 40 -2.51 -5.84 5.31
N ASP A 41 -1.90 -6.77 4.57
CA ASP A 41 -2.30 -8.18 4.58
C ASP A 41 -2.16 -8.81 5.97
N ALA A 42 -1.10 -8.47 6.70
CA ALA A 42 -0.92 -8.90 8.07
C ALA A 42 -2.01 -8.33 8.99
N ASN A 43 -2.35 -7.05 8.81
CA ASN A 43 -3.39 -6.39 9.60
C ASN A 43 -4.80 -6.90 9.31
N GLU A 44 -5.13 -7.27 8.06
CA GLU A 44 -6.42 -7.91 7.78
C GLU A 44 -6.56 -9.22 8.55
N ARG A 45 -5.49 -10.01 8.68
CA ARG A 45 -5.50 -11.22 9.52
C ARG A 45 -5.66 -10.90 11.01
N ILE A 46 -5.05 -9.83 11.51
CA ILE A 46 -5.24 -9.37 12.88
C ILE A 46 -6.70 -8.94 13.08
N ARG A 47 -7.27 -8.23 12.10
CA ARG A 47 -8.68 -7.82 12.10
C ARG A 47 -9.60 -9.02 12.19
N ASP A 48 -9.38 -10.03 11.34
CA ASP A 48 -10.24 -11.22 11.31
C ASP A 48 -10.22 -11.94 12.66
N ARG A 49 -9.03 -12.09 13.26
CA ARG A 49 -8.89 -12.68 14.60
C ARG A 49 -9.54 -11.84 15.69
N ALA A 50 -9.46 -10.52 15.61
CA ALA A 50 -10.12 -9.65 16.58
C ALA A 50 -11.65 -9.78 16.47
N ALA A 51 -12.18 -9.86 15.24
CA ALA A 51 -13.61 -10.09 15.00
C ALA A 51 -14.07 -11.46 15.52
N ASP A 52 -13.29 -12.53 15.31
CA ASP A 52 -13.59 -13.88 15.85
C ASP A 52 -13.68 -13.93 17.38
N HIS A 53 -13.08 -12.96 18.07
CA HIS A 53 -13.03 -12.86 19.53
C HIS A 53 -13.83 -11.68 20.10
N ASP A 54 -14.67 -11.01 19.29
CA ASP A 54 -15.46 -9.83 19.67
C ASP A 54 -14.64 -8.68 20.30
N VAL A 55 -13.36 -8.55 19.91
CA VAL A 55 -12.48 -7.47 20.38
C VAL A 55 -12.59 -6.26 19.45
N THR A 56 -13.14 -5.14 19.93
CA THR A 56 -13.41 -3.96 19.09
C THR A 56 -12.64 -2.69 19.46
N GLU A 57 -12.23 -2.51 20.71
CA GLU A 57 -11.82 -1.18 21.20
C GLU A 57 -10.31 -0.87 21.08
N SER A 58 -9.44 -1.89 21.10
CA SER A 58 -7.99 -1.66 21.18
C SER A 58 -7.19 -2.79 20.54
N ILE A 59 -7.33 -2.94 19.24
CA ILE A 59 -6.67 -4.00 18.47
C ILE A 59 -5.22 -3.59 18.18
N PRO A 60 -4.22 -4.45 18.43
CA PRO A 60 -2.80 -4.15 18.21
C PRO A 60 -2.40 -4.39 16.74
N PHE A 61 -2.71 -3.45 15.87
CA PHE A 61 -2.28 -3.52 14.48
C PHE A 61 -0.80 -3.17 14.32
N LEU A 62 -0.17 -3.68 13.27
CA LEU A 62 1.17 -3.30 12.85
C LEU A 62 1.12 -1.95 12.11
N CYS A 63 2.11 -1.10 12.34
CA CYS A 63 2.35 0.10 11.55
C CYS A 63 2.52 -0.27 10.06
N GLU A 64 1.81 0.43 9.17
CA GLU A 64 1.80 0.14 7.73
C GLU A 64 2.74 1.05 6.93
N CYS A 65 3.85 1.46 7.54
CA CYS A 65 4.85 2.26 6.84
C CYS A 65 5.68 1.39 5.89
N ALA A 66 6.41 2.04 4.98
CA ALA A 66 7.17 1.36 3.94
C ALA A 66 8.51 0.76 4.43
N GLU A 67 8.79 0.79 5.73
CA GLU A 67 9.99 0.21 6.34
C GLU A 67 9.80 -1.32 6.50
N PRO A 68 10.54 -2.16 5.73
CA PRO A 68 10.34 -3.61 5.73
C PRO A 68 10.48 -4.28 7.10
N SER A 69 11.25 -3.68 7.99
CA SER A 69 11.54 -4.22 9.33
C SER A 69 10.66 -3.64 10.44
N CYS A 70 9.66 -2.81 10.09
CA CYS A 70 8.84 -2.15 11.10
C CYS A 70 7.97 -3.17 11.85
N THR A 71 8.09 -3.16 13.18
CA THR A 71 7.29 -4.01 14.09
C THR A 71 6.52 -3.18 15.11
N THR A 72 6.46 -1.86 14.91
CA THR A 72 5.75 -0.94 15.80
C THR A 72 4.26 -1.25 15.79
N ILE A 73 3.66 -1.32 16.98
CA ILE A 73 2.24 -1.57 17.16
C ILE A 73 1.49 -0.24 17.29
N VAL A 74 0.42 -0.09 16.52
CA VAL A 74 -0.56 1.00 16.63
C VAL A 74 -1.86 0.39 17.14
N ARG A 75 -2.34 0.89 18.28
CA ARG A 75 -3.61 0.43 18.86
C ARG A 75 -4.76 1.27 18.34
N LEU A 76 -5.69 0.62 17.63
CA LEU A 76 -6.86 1.27 17.03
C LEU A 76 -8.13 0.50 17.42
N PRO A 77 -9.27 1.18 17.58
CA PRO A 77 -10.56 0.51 17.51
C PRO A 77 -10.77 -0.13 16.13
N LEU A 78 -11.53 -1.22 16.06
CA LEU A 78 -11.90 -1.88 14.82
C LEU A 78 -12.59 -0.91 13.86
N ALA A 79 -13.50 -0.08 14.36
CA ALA A 79 -14.21 0.92 13.56
C ALA A 79 -13.26 1.91 12.88
N GLU A 80 -12.15 2.26 13.54
CA GLU A 80 -11.14 3.18 12.99
C GLU A 80 -10.31 2.49 11.89
N TYR A 81 -9.92 1.23 12.11
CA TYR A 81 -9.28 0.43 11.07
C TYR A 81 -10.17 0.29 9.84
N GLU A 82 -11.45 -0.02 10.03
CA GLU A 82 -12.43 -0.14 8.93
C GLU A 82 -12.65 1.18 8.19
N ARG A 83 -12.70 2.31 8.91
CA ARG A 83 -12.78 3.65 8.31
C ARG A 83 -11.60 3.91 7.38
N ILE A 84 -10.38 3.58 7.83
CA ILE A 84 -9.17 3.74 7.01
C ILE A 84 -9.21 2.78 5.81
N ARG A 85 -9.62 1.53 6.02
CA ARG A 85 -9.71 0.51 4.96
C ARG A 85 -10.82 0.73 3.94
N ALA A 86 -11.80 1.59 4.23
CA ALA A 86 -12.77 2.04 3.23
C ALA A 86 -12.11 2.77 2.04
N ASN A 87 -10.85 3.22 2.18
CA ASN A 87 -10.06 3.74 1.08
C ASN A 87 -8.79 2.89 0.86
N PRO A 88 -8.67 2.19 -0.29
CA PRO A 88 -7.53 1.31 -0.56
C PRO A 88 -6.20 2.05 -0.72
N THR A 89 -6.18 3.37 -0.82
CA THR A 89 -4.92 4.15 -0.84
C THR A 89 -4.55 4.75 0.51
N TRP A 90 -5.37 4.58 1.54
CA TRP A 90 -5.07 5.06 2.89
C TRP A 90 -4.31 4.00 3.68
N PHE A 91 -3.36 4.45 4.50
CA PHE A 91 -2.51 3.65 5.37
C PHE A 91 -2.31 4.40 6.70
N PHE A 92 -2.08 3.68 7.80
CA PHE A 92 -1.73 4.30 9.07
C PHE A 92 -0.30 3.96 9.47
N ASN A 93 0.45 5.00 9.82
CA ASN A 93 1.85 4.90 10.18
C ASN A 93 2.01 5.40 11.61
N ALA A 94 2.84 4.75 12.42
CA ALA A 94 3.24 5.31 13.70
C ALA A 94 3.79 6.73 13.49
N THR A 95 3.57 7.63 14.46
CA THR A 95 3.96 9.04 14.34
C THR A 95 5.42 9.17 13.89
N GLY A 96 5.67 9.94 12.82
CA GLY A 96 7.00 10.14 12.23
C GLY A 96 7.46 9.06 11.24
N HIS A 97 6.74 7.95 11.07
CA HIS A 97 7.14 6.88 10.15
C HIS A 97 6.68 7.11 8.70
N SER A 98 5.86 8.14 8.44
CA SER A 98 5.37 8.50 7.11
C SER A 98 6.47 8.96 6.14
N ALA A 99 7.56 9.53 6.66
CA ALA A 99 8.67 10.05 5.86
C ALA A 99 9.41 8.98 5.01
N VAL A 100 9.37 7.70 5.43
CA VAL A 100 10.04 6.60 4.72
C VAL A 100 9.53 6.44 3.28
N ALA A 101 8.26 6.77 3.04
CA ALA A 101 7.65 6.69 1.71
C ALA A 101 8.04 7.88 0.79
N GLY A 102 8.71 8.92 1.31
CA GLY A 102 9.12 10.09 0.54
C GLY A 102 7.93 10.70 -0.24
N PRO A 103 8.05 10.91 -1.57
CA PRO A 103 6.99 11.55 -2.37
C PRO A 103 5.78 10.64 -2.62
N TRP A 104 5.84 9.36 -2.24
CA TRP A 104 4.82 8.37 -2.56
C TRP A 104 3.71 8.28 -1.50
N ALA A 105 3.81 9.04 -0.41
CA ALA A 105 2.75 9.18 0.58
C ALA A 105 2.68 10.62 1.11
N THR A 106 1.50 11.04 1.54
CA THR A 106 1.30 12.33 2.21
C THR A 106 0.41 12.13 3.43
N PRO A 107 0.76 12.62 4.62
CA PRO A 107 -0.14 12.66 5.76
C PRO A 107 -1.41 13.44 5.41
N VAL A 108 -2.56 12.90 5.80
CA VAL A 108 -3.90 13.51 5.63
C VAL A 108 -4.61 13.69 6.96
N GLU A 109 -4.25 12.90 7.97
CA GLU A 109 -4.74 13.06 9.34
C GLU A 109 -3.61 12.76 10.32
N SER A 110 -3.65 13.43 11.48
CA SER A 110 -2.72 13.21 12.59
C SER A 110 -3.52 12.90 13.84
N HIS A 111 -3.13 11.83 14.52
CA HIS A 111 -3.73 11.34 15.75
C HIS A 111 -2.64 11.13 16.80
N PRO A 112 -2.98 11.02 18.09
CA PRO A 112 -2.03 10.60 19.10
C PRO A 112 -1.47 9.20 18.78
N GLY A 113 -0.17 9.12 18.46
CA GLY A 113 0.56 7.87 18.23
C GLY A 113 0.59 7.35 16.80
N TYR A 114 -0.21 7.93 15.88
CA TYR A 114 -0.17 7.56 14.46
C TYR A 114 -0.65 8.68 13.53
N GLU A 115 -0.38 8.53 12.25
CA GLU A 115 -0.82 9.39 11.16
C GLU A 115 -1.52 8.54 10.11
N VAL A 116 -2.60 9.06 9.54
CA VAL A 116 -3.18 8.47 8.32
C VAL A 116 -2.51 9.14 7.13
N VAL A 117 -1.99 8.34 6.21
CA VAL A 117 -1.35 8.79 4.98
C VAL A 117 -2.12 8.29 3.77
N VAL A 118 -2.14 9.09 2.71
CA VAL A 118 -2.63 8.67 1.39
C VAL A 118 -1.44 8.38 0.47
N LYS A 119 -1.47 7.23 -0.20
CA LYS A 119 -0.48 6.89 -1.24
C LYS A 119 -0.72 7.70 -2.52
N ARG A 120 0.36 8.04 -3.22
CA ARG A 120 0.37 8.93 -4.39
C ARG A 120 1.01 8.26 -5.60
N GLY A 121 0.68 8.78 -6.79
CA GLY A 121 1.25 8.34 -8.07
C GLY A 121 1.14 6.82 -8.27
N LEU A 122 2.18 6.22 -8.83
CA LEU A 122 2.23 4.78 -9.07
C LEU A 122 2.05 3.93 -7.81
N ALA A 123 2.56 4.38 -6.66
CA ALA A 123 2.37 3.62 -5.41
C ALA A 123 0.86 3.48 -5.07
N ALA A 124 0.05 4.50 -5.36
CA ALA A 124 -1.40 4.45 -5.20
C ALA A 124 -2.09 3.45 -6.13
N GLU A 125 -1.58 3.28 -7.36
CA GLU A 125 -2.11 2.31 -8.32
C GLU A 125 -1.80 0.89 -7.86
N VAL A 126 -0.55 0.63 -7.48
CA VAL A 126 -0.09 -0.69 -7.03
C VAL A 126 -0.84 -1.14 -5.77
N VAL A 127 -1.03 -0.28 -4.76
CA VAL A 127 -1.75 -0.67 -3.53
C VAL A 127 -3.25 -0.86 -3.73
N LYS A 128 -3.86 -0.25 -4.76
CA LYS A 128 -5.25 -0.52 -5.14
C LYS A 128 -5.38 -1.91 -5.76
N GLU A 129 -4.47 -2.26 -6.67
CA GLU A 129 -4.46 -3.59 -7.30
C GLU A 129 -4.13 -4.70 -6.29
N ALA A 130 -3.24 -4.42 -5.35
CA ALA A 130 -2.85 -5.34 -4.28
C ALA A 130 -3.86 -5.38 -3.11
N ASP A 131 -4.95 -4.60 -3.14
CA ASP A 131 -5.92 -4.57 -2.05
C ASP A 131 -6.62 -5.94 -1.91
N PRO A 132 -6.46 -6.66 -0.78
CA PRO A 132 -7.09 -7.96 -0.58
C PRO A 132 -8.62 -7.90 -0.63
N ARG A 133 -9.23 -6.73 -0.37
CA ARG A 133 -10.69 -6.55 -0.39
C ARG A 133 -11.27 -6.33 -1.79
N SER A 134 -10.43 -6.04 -2.79
CA SER A 134 -10.87 -5.77 -4.17
C SER A 134 -11.19 -7.03 -5.00
N ARG A 135 -10.84 -8.22 -4.49
CA ARG A 135 -10.95 -9.51 -5.19
C ARG A 135 -12.24 -10.30 -4.89
N THR A 136 -13.32 -9.61 -4.51
CA THR A 136 -14.62 -10.24 -4.21
C THR A 136 -15.49 -10.37 -5.45
#